data_AF-A0A831U7R6-F1
#
_entry.id   AF-A0A831U7R6-F1
#
_cell.length_a   1.000
_cell.length_b   1.000
_cell.length_c   1.000
_cell.angle_alpha   90.00
_cell.angle_beta   90.00
_cell.angle_gamma   90.00
#
_symmetry.space_group_name_H-M   'P 1'
#
loop_
_entity.id
_entity.type
_entity.pdbx_description
1 polymer ?
#
loop_
_entity_poly.entity_id
_entity_poly.type
_entity_poly.pdbx_seq_one_letter_code
_entity_poly.pdbx_strand_id
1 'polypeptide(L)'
;DKMLNNNEIRSIVTALGAGFGKEEFKAEHLRYHKIIIMTDADVDGAHIRTLLLTFFFRQMPELIHRGHLYIAQPPLYQVRKGKKSRYLNTDEEMENFLFELALDSAKVTASQNGAKKTIQQKTLLKGMRAAMERERMISRLERVYGVPRESVTACLAMPREKFTAPQSLTAEDLYAVFGDEVEFVNTREAQAELLEETDTEGNGHPRARVVRREGQVDLAFLRSHEFSMLLSHSEPLAALGHPPFSIVREDGSVEFETNDIGELHDRLLEMGKKGMSIQRYKGLGEMNAGELAETTMNPDLRTVLQVTSEDEAAAADLFETLMGGLVEPRKLFIEKHAPEVQNLDI
;
A
#
# COMPACT_ATOMS: atom_id res chain seq x y z
N ASP A 1 29.08 -16.54 -20.09
CA ASP A 1 30.14 -15.96 -20.95
C ASP A 1 29.93 -14.51 -21.37
N LYS A 2 28.87 -14.10 -22.08
CA LYS A 2 28.68 -12.68 -22.47
C LYS A 2 28.59 -11.70 -21.28
N MET A 3 28.09 -12.15 -20.12
CA MET A 3 27.92 -11.32 -18.93
C MET A 3 29.26 -10.91 -18.28
N LEU A 4 30.32 -11.72 -18.42
CA LEU A 4 31.66 -11.43 -17.90
C LEU A 4 32.42 -10.39 -18.75
N ASN A 5 31.92 -10.09 -19.95
CA ASN A 5 32.47 -9.01 -20.77
C ASN A 5 32.13 -7.62 -20.22
N ASN A 6 31.19 -7.54 -19.29
CA ASN A 6 30.88 -6.30 -18.59
C ASN A 6 31.89 -6.04 -17.47
N ASN A 7 32.50 -4.85 -17.49
CA ASN A 7 33.57 -4.48 -16.56
C ASN A 7 33.05 -4.21 -15.14
N GLU A 8 31.83 -3.69 -15.03
CA GLU A 8 31.17 -3.39 -13.77
C GLU A 8 30.89 -4.67 -12.97
N ILE A 9 30.35 -5.70 -13.63
CA ILE A 9 30.10 -7.02 -13.03
C ILE A 9 31.41 -7.66 -12.55
N ARG A 10 32.46 -7.58 -13.38
CA ARG A 10 33.77 -8.12 -13.01
C ARG A 10 34.34 -7.41 -11.77
N SER A 11 34.11 -6.11 -11.65
CA SER A 11 34.50 -5.31 -10.49
C SER A 11 33.71 -5.70 -9.24
N ILE A 12 32.40 -5.95 -9.36
CA ILE A 12 31.55 -6.45 -8.25
C ILE A 12 32.04 -7.82 -7.76
N VAL A 13 32.22 -8.78 -8.67
CA VAL A 13 32.72 -10.13 -8.34
C VAL A 13 34.07 -10.03 -7.63
N THR A 14 34.97 -9.22 -8.17
CA THR A 14 36.28 -8.98 -7.58
C THR A 14 36.11 -8.43 -6.17
N ALA A 15 35.33 -7.37 -5.97
CA ALA A 15 35.07 -6.75 -4.67
C ALA A 15 34.55 -7.74 -3.62
N LEU A 16 33.65 -8.65 -3.99
CA LEU A 16 33.12 -9.69 -3.10
C LEU A 16 34.16 -10.74 -2.72
N GLY A 17 35.05 -11.11 -3.65
CA GLY A 17 36.19 -11.99 -3.40
C GLY A 17 35.86 -13.49 -3.26
N ALA A 18 34.59 -13.86 -3.45
CA ALA A 18 34.09 -15.22 -3.21
C ALA A 18 34.06 -16.10 -4.48
N GLY A 19 34.57 -15.65 -5.64
CA GLY A 19 34.34 -16.33 -6.93
C GLY A 19 32.96 -16.04 -7.51
N PHE A 20 32.62 -16.60 -8.68
CA PHE A 20 31.33 -16.37 -9.33
C PHE A 20 30.74 -17.65 -9.93
N GLY A 21 29.41 -17.75 -9.95
CA GLY A 21 28.72 -18.91 -10.50
C GLY A 21 28.60 -20.07 -9.51
N LYS A 22 27.68 -21.00 -9.80
CA LYS A 22 27.27 -22.06 -8.86
C LYS A 22 28.41 -22.99 -8.42
N GLU A 23 29.44 -23.17 -9.25
CA GLU A 23 30.53 -24.11 -8.99
C GLU A 23 31.79 -23.45 -8.40
N GLU A 24 32.07 -22.18 -8.71
CA GLU A 24 33.26 -21.48 -8.22
C GLU A 24 33.00 -20.59 -7.00
N PHE A 25 31.73 -20.27 -6.71
CA PHE A 25 31.37 -19.44 -5.57
C PHE A 25 31.64 -20.16 -4.24
N LYS A 26 32.56 -19.60 -3.45
CA LYS A 26 32.91 -20.04 -2.10
C LYS A 26 32.54 -18.97 -1.09
N ALA A 27 31.40 -19.16 -0.42
CA ALA A 27 30.92 -18.25 0.61
C ALA A 27 31.92 -18.00 1.75
N GLU A 28 32.82 -18.95 2.04
CA GLU A 28 33.89 -18.82 3.04
C GLU A 28 34.91 -17.71 2.73
N HIS A 29 35.09 -17.39 1.45
CA HIS A 29 36.02 -16.36 1.01
C HIS A 29 35.36 -14.97 0.88
N LEU A 30 34.09 -14.84 1.29
CA LEU A 30 33.36 -13.59 1.21
C LEU A 30 34.00 -12.53 2.10
N ARG A 31 34.44 -11.43 1.49
CA ARG A 31 35.11 -10.33 2.22
C ARG A 31 34.13 -9.49 3.03
N TYR A 32 32.90 -9.36 2.55
CA TYR A 32 31.86 -8.52 3.15
C TYR A 32 30.60 -9.33 3.41
N HIS A 33 30.27 -9.55 4.68
CA HIS A 33 29.10 -10.31 5.12
C HIS A 33 27.81 -9.47 5.14
N LYS A 34 27.90 -8.17 4.80
CA LYS A 34 26.77 -7.26 4.70
C LYS A 34 26.91 -6.43 3.44
N ILE A 35 26.20 -6.83 2.40
CA ILE A 35 26.20 -6.20 1.08
C ILE A 35 24.88 -5.46 0.95
N ILE A 36 24.93 -4.15 0.74
CA ILE A 36 23.75 -3.29 0.68
C ILE A 36 23.64 -2.73 -0.73
N ILE A 37 22.54 -3.02 -1.41
CA ILE A 37 22.16 -2.41 -2.68
C ILE A 37 21.41 -1.12 -2.37
N MET A 38 21.95 0.00 -2.82
CA MET A 38 21.33 1.32 -2.69
C MET A 38 21.12 1.88 -4.09
N THR A 39 19.86 2.13 -4.43
CA THR A 39 19.41 2.62 -5.74
C THR A 39 18.34 3.69 -5.52
N ASP A 40 18.11 4.52 -6.53
CA ASP A 40 17.02 5.49 -6.49
C ASP A 40 15.64 4.81 -6.38
N ALA A 41 14.66 5.58 -5.92
CA ALA A 41 13.28 5.13 -5.74
C ALA A 41 12.45 5.24 -7.03
N ASP A 42 13.08 5.64 -8.13
CA ASP A 42 12.46 5.75 -9.45
C ASP A 42 12.46 4.41 -10.22
N VAL A 43 11.89 4.44 -11.42
CA VAL A 43 11.75 3.25 -12.29
C VAL A 43 13.12 2.71 -12.72
N ASP A 44 14.08 3.60 -13.00
CA ASP A 44 15.43 3.20 -13.40
C ASP A 44 16.20 2.56 -12.24
N GLY A 45 16.05 3.09 -11.03
CA GLY A 45 16.53 2.52 -9.78
C GLY A 45 15.93 1.14 -9.50
N ALA A 46 14.61 0.99 -9.70
CA ALA A 46 13.94 -0.30 -9.61
C ALA A 46 14.46 -1.31 -10.66
N HIS A 47 14.75 -0.86 -11.87
CA HIS A 47 15.29 -1.68 -12.94
C HIS A 47 16.70 -2.18 -12.60
N ILE A 48 17.64 -1.30 -12.26
CA ILE A 48 19.01 -1.71 -11.92
C ILE A 48 19.05 -2.60 -10.67
N ARG A 49 18.19 -2.32 -9.68
CA ARG A 49 18.03 -3.17 -8.49
C ARG A 49 17.60 -4.58 -8.89
N THR A 50 16.59 -4.70 -9.76
CA THR A 50 16.11 -6.00 -10.25
C THR A 50 17.22 -6.75 -10.98
N LEU A 51 17.98 -6.09 -11.86
CA LEU A 51 19.10 -6.71 -12.57
C LEU A 51 20.16 -7.27 -11.62
N LEU A 52 20.54 -6.49 -10.59
CA LEU A 52 21.49 -6.93 -9.57
C LEU A 52 20.94 -8.10 -8.75
N LEU A 53 19.66 -8.05 -8.36
CA LEU A 53 19.01 -9.15 -7.65
C LEU A 53 19.01 -10.44 -8.49
N THR A 54 18.57 -10.38 -9.75
CA THR A 54 18.60 -11.52 -10.67
C THR A 54 20.02 -12.07 -10.86
N PHE A 55 21.03 -11.19 -10.93
CA PHE A 55 22.43 -11.61 -10.97
C PHE A 55 22.82 -12.40 -9.71
N PHE A 56 22.52 -11.88 -8.52
CA PHE A 56 22.84 -12.56 -7.27
C PHE A 56 22.06 -13.88 -7.10
N PHE A 57 20.77 -13.93 -7.45
CA PHE A 57 19.98 -15.17 -7.42
C PHE A 57 20.57 -16.25 -8.32
N ARG A 58 20.95 -15.89 -9.56
CA ARG A 58 21.44 -16.87 -10.53
C ARG A 58 22.88 -17.29 -10.28
N GLN A 59 23.75 -16.36 -9.87
CA GLN A 59 25.20 -16.58 -9.84
C GLN A 59 25.76 -16.78 -8.43
N MET A 60 25.08 -16.30 -7.39
CA MET A 60 25.54 -16.35 -6.00
C MET A 60 24.38 -16.61 -5.01
N PRO A 61 23.56 -17.67 -5.20
CA PRO A 61 22.37 -17.90 -4.37
C PRO A 61 22.70 -18.07 -2.88
N GLU A 62 23.85 -18.68 -2.56
CA GLU A 62 24.36 -18.85 -1.19
C GLU A 62 24.51 -17.52 -0.43
N LEU A 63 24.78 -16.41 -1.12
CA LEU A 63 24.87 -15.08 -0.51
C LEU A 63 23.52 -14.66 0.07
N ILE A 64 22.43 -15.00 -0.62
CA ILE A 64 21.05 -14.70 -0.21
C ILE A 64 20.61 -15.69 0.86
N HIS A 65 20.91 -16.98 0.69
CA HIS A 65 20.52 -18.02 1.66
C HIS A 65 21.19 -17.83 3.04
N ARG A 66 22.42 -17.31 3.05
CA ARG A 66 23.14 -16.94 4.28
C ARG A 66 22.76 -15.54 4.80
N GLY A 67 21.87 -14.84 4.10
CA GLY A 67 21.31 -13.57 4.53
C GLY A 67 22.29 -12.40 4.45
N HIS A 68 23.25 -12.41 3.52
CA HIS A 68 24.26 -11.35 3.40
C HIS A 68 23.85 -10.19 2.47
N LEU A 69 22.72 -10.31 1.75
CA LEU A 69 22.21 -9.29 0.83
C LEU A 69 21.11 -8.45 1.46
N TYR A 70 21.23 -7.13 1.32
CA TYR A 70 20.29 -6.16 1.85
C TYR A 70 20.00 -5.06 0.81
N ILE A 71 18.86 -4.41 0.93
CA ILE A 71 18.44 -3.25 0.14
C ILE A 71 18.32 -2.06 1.09
N ALA A 72 18.97 -0.93 0.77
CA ALA A 72 18.84 0.30 1.53
C ALA A 72 17.42 0.87 1.41
N GLN A 73 16.90 1.41 2.51
CA GLN A 73 15.61 2.10 2.55
C GLN A 73 15.87 3.56 2.94
N PRO A 74 16.22 4.44 1.99
CA PRO A 74 16.38 5.86 2.26
C PRO A 74 15.04 6.47 2.72
N PRO A 75 15.07 7.58 3.49
CA PRO A 75 13.85 8.24 3.93
C PRO A 75 13.06 8.82 2.75
N LEU A 76 11.73 8.70 2.81
CA LEU A 76 10.84 9.23 1.79
C LEU A 76 10.60 10.74 1.98
N TYR A 77 10.66 11.20 3.23
CA TYR A 77 10.40 12.60 3.56
C TYR A 77 11.41 13.17 4.55
N GLN A 78 11.66 14.46 4.43
CA GLN A 78 12.25 15.30 5.46
C GLN A 78 11.25 16.38 5.85
N VAL A 79 10.95 16.43 7.14
CA VAL A 79 10.04 17.42 7.70
C VAL A 79 10.82 18.38 8.59
N ARG A 80 10.68 19.68 8.33
CA ARG A 80 11.37 20.75 9.06
C ARG A 80 10.36 21.70 9.71
N LYS A 81 10.51 21.94 11.01
CA LYS A 81 9.76 22.94 11.79
C LYS A 81 10.75 23.80 12.57
N GLY A 82 11.04 24.99 12.04
CA GLY A 82 12.09 25.86 12.58
C GLY A 82 13.48 25.20 12.48
N LYS A 83 14.14 24.99 13.62
CA LYS A 83 15.48 24.34 13.69
C LYS A 83 15.43 22.81 13.83
N LYS A 84 14.25 22.22 14.05
CA LYS A 84 14.09 20.77 14.21
C LYS A 84 13.77 20.16 12.84
N SER A 85 14.53 19.12 12.47
CA SER A 85 14.27 18.27 11.30
C SER A 85 14.02 16.83 11.75
N ARG A 86 13.17 16.12 11.02
CA ARG A 86 12.92 14.69 11.19
C ARG A 86 12.78 14.03 9.84
N TYR A 87 13.37 12.85 9.70
CA TYR A 87 13.23 12.00 8.52
C TYR A 87 12.13 10.97 8.76
N LEU A 88 11.32 10.71 7.73
CA LEU A 88 10.20 9.76 7.77
C LEU A 88 10.29 8.85 6.55
N ASN A 89 10.06 7.56 6.76
CA ASN A 89 10.30 6.52 5.75
C ASN A 89 9.03 6.16 4.98
N THR A 90 7.86 6.45 5.52
CA THR A 90 6.56 6.05 4.93
C THR A 90 5.55 7.20 4.94
N ASP A 91 4.55 7.12 4.06
CA ASP A 91 3.39 8.03 4.08
C ASP A 91 2.61 7.93 5.40
N GLU A 92 2.52 6.73 5.96
CA GLU A 92 1.85 6.48 7.23
C GLU A 92 2.56 7.19 8.40
N GLU A 93 3.89 7.15 8.42
CA GLU A 93 4.70 7.88 9.41
C GLU A 93 4.53 9.40 9.25
N MET A 94 4.42 9.90 8.02
CA MET A 94 4.12 11.30 7.73
C MET A 94 2.76 11.71 8.28
N GLU A 95 1.70 10.99 7.94
CA GLU A 95 0.35 11.29 8.43
C GLU A 95 0.30 11.27 9.96
N ASN A 96 0.83 10.22 10.58
CA ASN A 96 0.89 10.11 12.03
C ASN A 96 1.61 11.31 12.68
N PHE A 97 2.73 11.73 12.10
CA PHE A 97 3.48 12.88 12.60
C PHE A 97 2.70 14.19 12.46
N LEU A 98 1.98 14.38 11.35
CA LEU A 98 1.11 15.55 11.16
C LEU A 98 -0.05 15.55 12.17
N PHE A 99 -0.65 14.39 12.44
CA PHE A 99 -1.68 14.26 13.46
C PHE A 99 -1.17 14.50 14.88
N GLU A 100 0.02 13.99 15.23
CA GLU A 100 0.70 14.31 16.50
C GLU A 100 0.77 15.83 16.69
N LEU A 101 1.28 16.55 15.68
CA LEU A 101 1.45 17.99 15.74
C LEU A 101 0.13 18.76 15.78
N ALA A 102 -0.89 18.29 15.07
CA ALA A 102 -2.22 18.89 15.14
C ALA A 102 -2.82 18.73 16.55
N LEU A 103 -2.69 17.54 17.13
CA LEU A 103 -3.25 17.20 18.44
C LEU A 103 -2.46 17.78 19.63
N ASP A 104 -1.20 18.17 19.42
CA ASP A 104 -0.45 18.98 20.39
C ASP A 104 -1.10 20.37 20.59
N SER A 105 -1.76 20.91 19.57
CA SER A 105 -2.36 22.25 19.60
C SER A 105 -3.88 22.27 19.77
N ALA A 106 -4.53 21.11 19.60
CA ALA A 106 -5.98 20.99 19.60
C ALA A 106 -6.44 19.61 20.10
N LYS A 107 -7.65 19.56 20.64
CA LYS A 107 -8.31 18.32 21.09
C LYS A 107 -9.49 18.04 20.18
N VAL A 108 -9.63 16.79 19.79
CA VAL A 108 -10.82 16.34 19.05
C VAL A 108 -11.85 15.82 20.03
N THR A 109 -13.09 16.32 19.92
CA THR A 109 -14.23 15.88 20.72
C THR A 109 -15.32 15.32 19.82
N ALA A 110 -16.01 14.30 20.31
CA ALA A 110 -17.21 13.75 19.68
C ALA A 110 -18.33 13.57 20.71
N SER A 111 -19.55 13.39 20.23
CA SER A 111 -20.69 13.05 21.07
C SER A 111 -20.65 11.58 21.45
N GLN A 112 -20.56 11.27 22.75
CA GLN A 112 -20.72 9.91 23.28
C GLN A 112 -21.74 9.92 24.40
N ASN A 113 -22.82 9.13 24.26
CA ASN A 113 -23.89 9.01 25.24
C ASN A 113 -24.48 10.37 25.69
N GLY A 114 -24.60 11.32 24.76
CA GLY A 114 -25.17 12.65 25.04
C GLY A 114 -24.18 13.67 25.64
N ALA A 115 -22.92 13.30 25.87
CA ALA A 115 -21.87 14.21 26.35
C ALA A 115 -20.74 14.35 25.32
N LYS A 116 -20.21 15.57 25.14
CA LYS A 116 -18.98 15.80 24.35
C LYS A 116 -17.77 15.27 25.11
N LYS A 117 -17.07 14.29 24.55
CA LYS A 117 -15.88 13.69 25.16
C LYS A 117 -14.68 13.81 24.23
N THR A 118 -13.51 14.08 24.82
CA THR A 118 -12.24 14.10 24.08
C THR A 118 -11.84 12.70 23.67
N ILE A 119 -11.52 12.53 22.39
CA ILE A 119 -11.04 11.28 21.81
C ILE A 119 -9.52 11.19 22.03
N GLN A 120 -9.05 10.04 22.48
CA GLN A 120 -7.61 9.79 22.58
C GLN A 120 -6.98 9.69 21.18
N GLN A 121 -5.77 10.19 21.01
CA GLN A 121 -5.04 10.18 19.74
C GLN A 121 -5.01 8.79 19.08
N LYS A 122 -4.64 7.74 19.83
CA LYS A 122 -4.57 6.37 19.29
C LYS A 122 -5.92 5.87 18.76
N THR A 123 -7.00 6.19 19.47
CA THR A 123 -8.37 5.84 19.04
C THR A 123 -8.77 6.64 17.82
N LEU A 124 -8.43 7.94 17.79
CA LEU A 124 -8.70 8.83 16.67
C LEU A 124 -8.02 8.33 15.39
N LEU A 125 -6.71 8.07 15.43
CA LEU A 125 -5.94 7.56 14.29
C LEU A 125 -6.50 6.22 13.78
N LYS A 126 -6.78 5.28 14.69
CA LYS A 126 -7.32 3.97 14.32
C LYS A 126 -8.71 4.10 13.68
N GLY A 127 -9.57 4.95 14.23
CA GLY A 127 -10.91 5.17 13.70
C GLY A 127 -10.91 5.90 12.36
N MET A 128 -10.05 6.90 12.17
CA MET A 128 -9.92 7.63 10.91
C MET A 128 -9.42 6.74 9.78
N ARG A 129 -8.38 5.92 10.03
CA ARG A 129 -7.92 4.92 9.06
C ARG A 129 -9.02 3.94 8.69
N ALA A 130 -9.74 3.42 9.69
CA ALA A 130 -10.88 2.54 9.45
C ALA A 130 -11.99 3.21 8.63
N ALA A 131 -12.20 4.52 8.79
CA ALA A 131 -13.15 5.30 8.00
C ALA A 131 -12.71 5.42 6.53
N MET A 132 -11.45 5.78 6.28
CA MET A 132 -10.90 5.93 4.93
C MET A 132 -10.84 4.58 4.19
N GLU A 133 -10.39 3.52 4.87
CA GLU A 133 -10.39 2.18 4.30
C GLU A 133 -11.81 1.69 4.01
N ARG A 134 -12.76 1.99 4.90
CA ARG A 134 -14.18 1.67 4.68
C ARG A 134 -14.72 2.35 3.43
N GLU A 135 -14.43 3.63 3.23
CA GLU A 135 -14.87 4.35 2.02
C GLU A 135 -14.28 3.71 0.76
N ARG A 136 -12.96 3.46 0.75
CA ARG A 136 -12.27 2.80 -0.38
C ARG A 136 -12.83 1.40 -0.68
N MET A 137 -13.13 0.62 0.36
CA MET A 137 -13.72 -0.71 0.22
C MET A 137 -15.15 -0.63 -0.32
N ILE A 138 -15.98 0.30 0.16
CA ILE A 138 -17.33 0.52 -0.35
C ILE A 138 -17.30 0.87 -1.83
N SER A 139 -16.47 1.82 -2.25
CA SER A 139 -16.35 2.19 -3.68
C SER A 139 -15.87 1.01 -4.54
N ARG A 140 -15.01 0.13 -3.99
CA ARG A 140 -14.59 -1.09 -4.69
C ARG A 140 -15.71 -2.12 -4.76
N LEU A 141 -16.49 -2.29 -3.70
CA LEU A 141 -17.65 -3.19 -3.69
C LEU A 141 -18.70 -2.77 -4.72
N GLU A 142 -18.97 -1.48 -4.82
CA GLU A 142 -19.86 -0.90 -5.83
C GLU A 142 -19.33 -1.20 -7.24
N ARG A 143 -18.05 -0.91 -7.50
CA ARG A 143 -17.44 -1.12 -8.83
C ARG A 143 -17.31 -2.59 -9.25
N VAL A 144 -17.09 -3.51 -8.32
CA VAL A 144 -16.81 -4.93 -8.61
C VAL A 144 -18.06 -5.79 -8.52
N TYR A 145 -18.89 -5.56 -7.49
CA TYR A 145 -20.05 -6.37 -7.17
C TYR A 145 -21.39 -5.65 -7.43
N GLY A 146 -21.38 -4.37 -7.84
CA GLY A 146 -22.60 -3.60 -8.09
C GLY A 146 -23.36 -3.22 -6.81
N VAL A 147 -22.73 -3.36 -5.64
CA VAL A 147 -23.38 -3.15 -4.34
C VAL A 147 -23.33 -1.67 -3.98
N PRO A 148 -24.48 -0.95 -3.94
CA PRO A 148 -24.49 0.46 -3.60
C PRO A 148 -24.17 0.67 -2.11
N ARG A 149 -23.66 1.87 -1.79
CA ARG A 149 -23.27 2.26 -0.42
C ARG A 149 -24.37 1.99 0.61
N GLU A 150 -25.61 2.34 0.28
CA GLU A 150 -26.77 2.19 1.16
C GLU A 150 -26.98 0.73 1.56
N SER A 151 -26.93 -0.18 0.57
CA SER A 151 -27.04 -1.62 0.83
C SER A 151 -25.87 -2.16 1.64
N VAL A 152 -24.62 -1.71 1.40
CA VAL A 152 -23.49 -2.08 2.28
C VAL A 152 -23.75 -1.64 3.71
N THR A 153 -24.23 -0.41 3.93
CA THR A 153 -24.51 0.09 5.28
C THR A 153 -25.64 -0.68 5.97
N ALA A 154 -26.69 -1.04 5.24
CA ALA A 154 -27.78 -1.87 5.74
C ALA A 154 -27.29 -3.29 6.10
N CYS A 155 -26.44 -3.90 5.26
CA CYS A 155 -25.80 -5.18 5.59
C CYS A 155 -24.95 -5.08 6.87
N LEU A 156 -24.17 -4.01 7.03
CA LEU A 156 -23.33 -3.83 8.22
C LEU A 156 -24.12 -3.60 9.52
N ALA A 157 -25.39 -3.19 9.42
CA ALA A 157 -26.29 -3.03 10.56
C ALA A 157 -26.97 -4.35 10.97
N MET A 158 -26.95 -5.38 10.11
CA MET A 158 -27.51 -6.69 10.43
C MET A 158 -26.61 -7.49 11.38
N PRO A 159 -27.17 -8.45 12.15
CA PRO A 159 -26.38 -9.31 13.03
C PRO A 159 -25.28 -10.08 12.27
N ARG A 160 -24.05 -10.09 12.80
CA ARG A 160 -22.89 -10.77 12.19
C ARG A 160 -23.17 -12.25 11.86
N GLU A 161 -23.99 -12.90 12.68
CA GLU A 161 -24.40 -14.30 12.53
C GLU A 161 -25.04 -14.60 11.17
N LYS A 162 -25.80 -13.65 10.62
CA LYS A 162 -26.48 -13.78 9.33
C LYS A 162 -25.53 -13.95 8.15
N PHE A 163 -24.29 -13.47 8.28
CA PHE A 163 -23.28 -13.50 7.21
C PHE A 163 -22.26 -14.61 7.37
N THR A 164 -22.10 -15.15 8.58
CA THR A 164 -21.23 -16.31 8.87
C THR A 164 -21.88 -17.65 8.54
N ALA A 165 -23.22 -17.73 8.51
CA ALA A 165 -23.96 -18.93 8.15
C ALA A 165 -24.78 -18.70 6.85
N PRO A 166 -24.45 -19.37 5.74
CA PRO A 166 -25.19 -19.21 4.48
C PRO A 166 -26.69 -19.56 4.54
N GLN A 167 -27.10 -20.34 5.54
CA GLN A 167 -28.49 -20.79 5.71
C GLN A 167 -29.38 -19.80 6.47
N SER A 168 -28.81 -18.73 7.03
CA SER A 168 -29.56 -17.73 7.81
C SER A 168 -29.97 -16.49 7.01
N LEU A 169 -29.48 -16.32 5.78
CA LEU A 169 -29.89 -15.22 4.91
C LEU A 169 -31.13 -15.66 4.11
N THR A 170 -32.31 -15.15 4.47
CA THR A 170 -33.52 -15.43 3.70
C THR A 170 -33.63 -14.50 2.49
N ALA A 171 -34.40 -14.90 1.49
CA ALA A 171 -34.69 -14.03 0.35
C ALA A 171 -35.36 -12.72 0.80
N GLU A 172 -36.23 -12.77 1.81
CA GLU A 172 -36.88 -11.59 2.40
C GLU A 172 -35.87 -10.59 2.99
N ASP A 173 -34.82 -11.07 3.67
CA ASP A 173 -33.75 -10.22 4.21
C ASP A 173 -32.96 -9.52 3.09
N LEU A 174 -32.76 -10.20 1.96
CA LEU A 174 -32.06 -9.64 0.80
C LEU A 174 -32.92 -8.58 0.09
N TYR A 175 -34.20 -8.88 -0.17
CA TYR A 175 -35.11 -7.90 -0.77
C TYR A 175 -35.33 -6.68 0.12
N ALA A 176 -35.29 -6.83 1.45
CA ALA A 176 -35.34 -5.69 2.38
C ALA A 176 -34.12 -4.75 2.29
N VAL A 177 -32.95 -5.27 1.88
CA VAL A 177 -31.68 -4.51 1.80
C VAL A 177 -31.41 -3.93 0.41
N PHE A 178 -31.81 -4.67 -0.61
CA PHE A 178 -31.49 -4.35 -2.00
C PHE A 178 -32.71 -3.84 -2.79
N GLY A 179 -33.92 -4.05 -2.28
CA GLY A 179 -35.16 -3.71 -2.96
C GLY A 179 -35.64 -4.80 -3.92
N ASP A 180 -36.90 -4.71 -4.33
CA ASP A 180 -37.58 -5.72 -5.17
C ASP A 180 -37.12 -5.71 -6.64
N GLU A 181 -36.48 -4.63 -7.09
CA GLU A 181 -36.05 -4.42 -8.48
C GLU A 181 -34.61 -4.91 -8.76
N VAL A 182 -33.91 -5.47 -7.75
CA VAL A 182 -32.51 -5.90 -7.90
C VAL A 182 -32.40 -7.32 -8.45
N GLU A 183 -31.58 -7.46 -9.49
CA GLU A 183 -31.21 -8.75 -10.04
C GLU A 183 -29.99 -9.30 -9.29
N PHE A 184 -30.21 -10.38 -8.51
CA PHE A 184 -29.13 -11.05 -7.81
C PHE A 184 -28.36 -11.97 -8.74
N VAL A 185 -27.06 -11.72 -8.84
CA VAL A 185 -26.10 -12.62 -9.51
C VAL A 185 -25.27 -13.28 -8.41
N ASN A 186 -24.82 -14.51 -8.64
CA ASN A 186 -23.82 -15.12 -7.76
C ASN A 186 -22.68 -15.64 -8.62
N THR A 187 -21.63 -14.85 -8.78
CA THR A 187 -20.51 -15.22 -9.67
C THR A 187 -19.71 -16.41 -9.14
N ARG A 188 -19.92 -16.84 -7.89
CA ARG A 188 -19.35 -18.08 -7.34
C ARG A 188 -20.15 -19.35 -7.68
N GLU A 189 -21.41 -19.20 -8.08
CA GLU A 189 -22.30 -20.32 -8.45
C GLU A 189 -22.63 -20.31 -9.95
N ALA A 190 -22.76 -19.13 -10.56
CA ALA A 190 -22.91 -18.92 -11.99
C ALA A 190 -21.56 -18.64 -12.64
N GLN A 191 -20.76 -19.69 -12.88
CA GLN A 191 -19.54 -19.63 -13.67
C GLN A 191 -19.63 -20.55 -14.89
N ALA A 192 -20.77 -20.50 -15.61
CA ALA A 192 -20.97 -21.23 -16.86
C ALA A 192 -21.54 -20.35 -18.00
N GLU A 193 -22.41 -19.38 -17.72
CA GLU A 193 -23.16 -18.67 -18.78
C GLU A 193 -22.59 -17.30 -19.20
N LEU A 194 -21.52 -16.83 -18.56
CA LEU A 194 -20.79 -15.60 -18.98
C LEU A 194 -19.51 -15.89 -19.78
N LEU A 195 -19.33 -17.15 -20.19
CA LEU A 195 -18.24 -17.61 -21.07
C LEU A 195 -18.76 -17.91 -22.50
N GLU A 196 -19.78 -17.18 -22.96
CA GLU A 196 -20.15 -17.23 -24.38
C GLU A 196 -19.10 -16.52 -25.22
N GLU A 197 -18.29 -17.37 -25.87
CA GLU A 197 -17.67 -17.22 -27.18
C GLU A 197 -16.84 -15.94 -27.43
N THR A 198 -15.58 -15.99 -26.99
CA THR A 198 -14.50 -15.65 -27.92
C THR A 198 -13.65 -16.88 -28.13
N ASP A 199 -14.10 -17.72 -29.05
CA ASP A 199 -13.26 -18.71 -29.71
C ASP A 199 -12.19 -17.91 -30.49
N THR A 200 -10.94 -17.93 -30.05
CA THR A 200 -9.78 -17.76 -30.94
C THR A 200 -8.50 -18.18 -30.22
N GLU A 201 -7.78 -19.05 -30.91
CA GLU A 201 -6.52 -19.69 -30.58
C GLU A 201 -5.45 -18.73 -30.01
N GLY A 202 -4.76 -19.18 -28.96
CA GLY A 202 -3.38 -18.80 -28.67
C GLY A 202 -3.15 -17.48 -27.92
N ASN A 203 -2.34 -17.58 -26.86
CA ASN A 203 -1.73 -16.49 -26.08
C ASN A 203 -2.67 -15.63 -25.21
N GLY A 204 -2.73 -15.99 -23.92
CA GLY A 204 -2.96 -15.08 -22.79
C GLY A 204 -4.16 -14.14 -22.92
N HIS A 205 -5.38 -14.65 -22.81
CA HIS A 205 -6.58 -13.82 -22.87
C HIS A 205 -6.61 -12.78 -21.72
N PRO A 206 -6.95 -11.51 -22.00
CA PRO A 206 -7.39 -10.60 -20.97
C PRO A 206 -8.62 -11.20 -20.30
N ARG A 207 -8.59 -11.39 -18.98
CA ARG A 207 -9.74 -11.87 -18.22
C ARG A 207 -10.96 -11.05 -18.61
N ALA A 208 -12.02 -11.71 -19.06
CA ALA A 208 -13.29 -11.06 -19.42
C ALA A 208 -13.65 -10.07 -18.31
N ARG A 209 -13.69 -8.78 -18.64
CA ARG A 209 -14.03 -7.75 -17.68
C ARG A 209 -15.53 -7.89 -17.43
N VAL A 210 -15.89 -8.39 -16.25
CA VAL A 210 -17.30 -8.47 -15.84
C VAL A 210 -17.83 -7.03 -15.76
N VAL A 211 -18.57 -6.61 -16.80
CA VAL A 211 -19.29 -5.34 -16.82
C VAL A 211 -20.67 -5.61 -16.23
N ARG A 212 -20.90 -5.10 -15.01
CA ARG A 212 -22.21 -5.21 -14.35
C ARG A 212 -23.20 -4.25 -15.00
N ARG A 213 -24.44 -4.69 -15.17
CA ARG A 213 -25.53 -3.79 -15.56
C ARG A 213 -26.05 -3.05 -14.32
N GLU A 214 -26.67 -1.90 -14.56
CA GLU A 214 -27.36 -1.14 -13.52
C GLU A 214 -28.46 -2.01 -12.89
N GLY A 215 -28.53 -2.04 -11.55
CA GLY A 215 -29.48 -2.89 -10.80
C GLY A 215 -29.04 -4.34 -10.58
N GLN A 216 -27.84 -4.76 -11.04
CA GLN A 216 -27.30 -6.10 -10.74
C GLN A 216 -26.40 -6.09 -9.51
N VAL A 217 -26.70 -6.97 -8.55
CA VAL A 217 -25.90 -7.15 -7.32
C VAL A 217 -25.34 -8.56 -7.25
N ASP A 218 -24.02 -8.68 -7.08
CA ASP A 218 -23.36 -9.97 -6.92
C ASP A 218 -23.22 -10.39 -5.46
N LEU A 219 -24.01 -11.38 -5.03
CA LEU A 219 -24.02 -11.92 -3.66
C LEU A 219 -22.67 -12.51 -3.22
N ALA A 220 -21.74 -12.77 -4.15
CA ALA A 220 -20.38 -13.18 -3.80
C ALA A 220 -19.65 -12.18 -2.88
N PHE A 221 -20.08 -10.90 -2.88
CA PHE A 221 -19.50 -9.85 -2.04
C PHE A 221 -19.61 -10.15 -0.53
N LEU A 222 -20.68 -10.82 -0.08
CA LEU A 222 -20.89 -11.17 1.33
C LEU A 222 -19.79 -12.08 1.89
N ARG A 223 -19.17 -12.87 1.01
CA ARG A 223 -18.05 -13.76 1.32
C ARG A 223 -16.71 -13.20 0.80
N SER A 224 -16.65 -11.91 0.48
CA SER A 224 -15.41 -11.26 0.06
C SER A 224 -14.55 -10.91 1.28
N HIS A 225 -13.23 -10.86 1.09
CA HIS A 225 -12.33 -10.38 2.12
C HIS A 225 -12.65 -8.94 2.53
N GLU A 226 -13.10 -8.12 1.57
CA GLU A 226 -13.46 -6.71 1.78
C GLU A 226 -14.62 -6.56 2.75
N PHE A 227 -15.71 -7.30 2.53
CA PHE A 227 -16.88 -7.25 3.41
C PHE A 227 -16.53 -7.78 4.82
N SER A 228 -15.70 -8.83 4.91
CA SER A 228 -15.21 -9.32 6.19
C SER A 228 -14.38 -8.27 6.95
N MET A 229 -13.52 -7.53 6.25
CA MET A 229 -12.75 -6.43 6.83
C MET A 229 -13.66 -5.27 7.28
N LEU A 230 -14.68 -4.92 6.49
CA LEU A 230 -15.67 -3.89 6.86
C LEU A 230 -16.38 -4.18 8.19
N LEU A 231 -16.68 -5.45 8.47
CA LEU A 231 -17.27 -5.87 9.75
C LEU A 231 -16.34 -5.61 10.94
N SER A 232 -15.02 -5.61 10.73
CA SER A 232 -14.02 -5.30 11.76
C SER A 232 -13.85 -3.80 12.01
N HIS A 233 -14.23 -2.96 11.03
CA HIS A 233 -14.14 -1.49 11.13
C HIS A 233 -15.26 -0.87 11.98
N SER A 234 -16.31 -1.63 12.31
CA SER A 234 -17.43 -1.12 13.13
C SER A 234 -16.99 -0.71 14.53
N GLU A 235 -16.13 -1.51 15.18
CA GLU A 235 -15.64 -1.25 16.54
C GLU A 235 -14.75 0.00 16.62
N PRO A 236 -13.71 0.18 15.77
CA PRO A 236 -12.92 1.41 15.72
C PRO A 236 -13.75 2.67 15.45
N LEU A 237 -14.75 2.60 14.57
CA LEU A 237 -15.61 3.73 14.24
C LEU A 237 -16.55 4.08 15.39
N ALA A 238 -17.17 3.08 16.03
CA ALA A 238 -18.00 3.29 17.21
C ALA A 238 -17.19 3.90 18.37
N ALA A 239 -15.91 3.55 18.50
CA ALA A 239 -15.02 4.10 19.51
C ALA A 239 -14.73 5.61 19.31
N LEU A 240 -14.87 6.15 18.10
CA LEU A 240 -14.80 7.60 17.85
C LEU A 240 -16.01 8.35 18.45
N GLY A 241 -17.14 7.68 18.63
CA GLY A 241 -18.41 8.28 19.01
C GLY A 241 -19.24 8.71 17.80
N HIS A 242 -20.24 9.54 18.06
CA HIS A 242 -21.16 10.04 17.06
C HIS A 242 -20.86 11.49 16.69
N PRO A 243 -21.16 11.90 15.45
CA PRO A 243 -21.08 13.29 15.04
C PRO A 243 -21.99 14.19 15.90
N PRO A 244 -21.70 15.49 16.00
CA PRO A 244 -20.62 16.19 15.31
C PRO A 244 -19.25 15.98 15.95
N PHE A 245 -18.21 15.91 15.11
CA PHE A 245 -16.80 15.92 15.50
C PHE A 245 -16.31 17.37 15.53
N SER A 246 -15.80 17.82 16.68
CA SER A 246 -15.29 19.19 16.84
C SER A 246 -13.80 19.18 17.15
N ILE A 247 -13.03 20.06 16.50
CA ILE A 247 -11.66 20.39 16.85
C ILE A 247 -11.71 21.60 17.79
N VAL A 248 -11.27 21.41 19.04
CA VAL A 248 -11.28 22.42 20.10
C VAL A 248 -9.85 22.80 20.44
N ARG A 249 -9.51 24.09 20.37
CA ARG A 249 -8.19 24.59 20.74
C ARG A 249 -7.97 24.55 22.26
N GLU A 250 -6.73 24.76 22.69
CA GLU A 250 -6.41 24.83 24.13
C GLU A 250 -7.19 25.91 24.88
N ASP A 251 -7.56 27.00 24.20
CA ASP A 251 -8.37 28.10 24.74
C ASP A 251 -9.86 27.77 24.88
N GLY A 252 -10.28 26.56 24.48
CA GLY A 252 -11.67 26.10 24.53
C GLY A 252 -12.52 26.57 23.36
N SER A 253 -11.96 27.34 22.41
CA SER A 253 -12.67 27.73 21.19
C SER A 253 -12.81 26.55 20.23
N VAL A 254 -13.99 26.43 19.62
CA VAL A 254 -14.23 25.44 18.54
C VAL A 254 -13.68 26.03 17.25
N GLU A 255 -12.62 25.44 16.71
CA GLU A 255 -12.02 25.87 15.45
C GLU A 255 -12.75 25.29 14.24
N PHE A 256 -13.24 24.05 14.36
CA PHE A 256 -13.88 23.33 13.29
C PHE A 256 -14.88 22.33 13.85
N GLU A 257 -16.01 22.15 13.16
CA GLU A 257 -17.03 21.16 13.50
C GLU A 257 -17.58 20.55 12.21
N THR A 258 -17.60 19.23 12.12
CA THR A 258 -18.12 18.49 10.95
C THR A 258 -18.83 17.21 11.38
N ASN A 259 -19.70 16.70 10.52
CA ASN A 259 -20.31 15.38 10.67
C ASN A 259 -19.53 14.29 9.94
N ASP A 260 -18.58 14.67 9.08
CA ASP A 260 -17.81 13.74 8.26
C ASP A 260 -16.39 13.52 8.79
N ILE A 261 -15.97 12.26 8.83
CA ILE A 261 -14.63 11.89 9.33
C ILE A 261 -13.56 12.25 8.30
N GLY A 262 -13.88 12.25 7.00
CA GLY A 262 -12.96 12.66 5.93
C GLY A 262 -12.63 14.15 6.01
N GLU A 263 -13.63 15.01 6.17
CA GLU A 263 -13.41 16.44 6.39
C GLU A 263 -12.59 16.71 7.66
N LEU A 264 -12.87 15.98 8.76
CA LEU A 264 -12.08 16.06 9.99
C LEU A 264 -10.61 15.67 9.73
N HIS A 265 -10.40 14.61 8.95
CA HIS A 265 -9.08 14.13 8.56
C HIS A 265 -8.28 15.18 7.81
N ASP A 266 -8.85 15.73 6.74
CA ASP A 266 -8.17 16.71 5.91
C ASP A 266 -7.86 17.97 6.69
N ARG A 267 -8.80 18.41 7.55
CA ARG A 267 -8.58 19.57 8.41
C ARG A 267 -7.45 19.37 9.41
N LEU A 268 -7.35 18.20 10.03
CA LEU A 268 -6.27 17.88 10.96
C LEU A 268 -4.91 17.81 10.23
N LEU A 269 -4.86 17.26 9.02
CA LEU A 269 -3.64 17.27 8.21
C LEU A 269 -3.20 18.68 7.83
N GLU A 270 -4.13 19.56 7.43
CA GLU A 270 -3.83 20.97 7.16
C GLU A 270 -3.28 21.70 8.39
N MET A 271 -3.87 21.47 9.56
CA MET A 271 -3.40 22.04 10.82
C MET A 271 -1.98 21.56 11.14
N GLY A 272 -1.73 20.26 10.99
CA GLY A 272 -0.41 19.66 11.18
C GLY A 272 0.65 20.26 10.24
N LYS A 273 0.31 20.49 8.96
CA LYS A 273 1.22 21.05 7.95
C LYS A 273 1.57 22.53 8.18
N LYS A 274 0.76 23.27 8.95
CA LYS A 274 0.91 24.71 9.09
C LYS A 274 2.24 25.09 9.74
N GLY A 275 3.02 25.91 9.04
CA GLY A 275 4.33 26.40 9.53
C GLY A 275 5.47 25.38 9.40
N MET A 276 5.29 24.35 8.56
CA MET A 276 6.29 23.31 8.30
C MET A 276 6.73 23.33 6.84
N SER A 277 7.98 22.95 6.61
CA SER A 277 8.50 22.63 5.29
C SER A 277 8.62 21.12 5.18
N ILE A 278 7.94 20.55 4.19
CA ILE A 278 7.97 19.12 3.90
C ILE A 278 8.67 18.96 2.56
N GLN A 279 9.78 18.23 2.55
CA GLN A 279 10.50 17.83 1.36
C GLN A 279 10.30 16.33 1.17
N ARG A 280 9.87 15.92 -0.03
CA ARG A 280 9.79 14.51 -0.43
C ARG A 280 11.02 14.19 -1.26
N TYR A 281 11.74 13.14 -0.91
CA TYR A 281 12.87 12.64 -1.69
C TYR A 281 12.36 11.69 -2.76
N LYS A 282 12.67 11.96 -4.02
CA LYS A 282 12.37 11.06 -5.15
C LYS A 282 13.58 10.24 -5.59
N GLY A 283 14.78 10.75 -5.32
CA GLY A 283 16.05 10.07 -5.60
C GLY A 283 17.09 10.39 -4.55
N LEU A 284 18.10 9.54 -4.44
CA LEU A 284 19.26 9.71 -3.58
C LEU A 284 20.05 10.96 -3.93
N GLY A 285 20.05 11.37 -5.21
CA GLY A 285 20.71 12.57 -5.70
C GLY A 285 20.10 13.89 -5.20
N GLU A 286 18.88 13.86 -4.64
CA GLU A 286 18.25 15.02 -4.00
C GLU A 286 18.77 15.27 -2.57
N MET A 287 19.52 14.31 -2.02
CA MET A 287 20.14 14.41 -0.70
C MET A 287 21.58 14.89 -0.83
N ASN A 288 22.00 15.77 0.08
CA ASN A 288 23.41 16.12 0.19
C ASN A 288 24.21 14.97 0.81
N ALA A 289 25.53 14.95 0.59
CA ALA A 289 26.41 13.89 1.11
C ALA A 289 26.30 13.70 2.64
N GLY A 290 26.12 14.79 3.41
CA GLY A 290 25.91 14.73 4.85
C GLY A 290 24.58 14.09 5.24
N GLU A 291 23.50 14.42 4.51
CA GLU A 291 22.17 13.85 4.74
C GLU A 291 22.19 12.35 4.44
N LEU A 292 22.75 11.95 3.29
CA LEU A 292 22.86 10.54 2.91
C LEU A 292 23.69 9.73 3.92
N ALA A 293 24.77 10.32 4.44
CA ALA A 293 25.61 9.69 5.45
C ALA A 293 24.85 9.48 6.77
N GLU A 294 24.08 10.49 7.20
CA GLU A 294 23.30 10.44 8.44
C GLU A 294 22.11 9.48 8.35
N THR A 295 21.37 9.49 7.24
CA THR A 295 20.11 8.76 7.13
C THR A 295 20.29 7.32 6.67
N THR A 296 21.06 7.12 5.60
CA THR A 296 21.03 5.86 4.84
C THR A 296 22.29 5.03 5.06
N MET A 297 23.42 5.66 5.39
CA MET A 297 24.68 4.97 5.61
C MET A 297 24.99 4.71 7.10
N ASN A 298 24.49 5.55 8.00
CA ASN A 298 24.73 5.44 9.44
C ASN A 298 24.24 4.09 10.00
N PRO A 299 25.12 3.25 10.56
CA PRO A 299 24.73 1.93 11.09
C PRO A 299 23.63 1.94 12.15
N ASP A 300 23.52 3.02 12.93
CA ASP A 300 22.57 3.13 14.05
C ASP A 300 21.19 3.63 13.62
N LEU A 301 21.11 4.37 12.50
CA LEU A 301 19.88 5.02 12.03
C LEU A 301 19.32 4.40 10.76
N ARG A 302 20.16 3.75 9.95
CA ARG A 302 19.74 3.24 8.63
C ARG A 302 18.72 2.13 8.75
N THR A 303 17.75 2.17 7.86
CA THR A 303 16.82 1.08 7.61
C THR A 303 17.32 0.28 6.40
N VAL A 304 17.43 -1.03 6.56
CA VAL A 304 17.79 -1.95 5.46
C VAL A 304 16.82 -3.13 5.45
N LEU A 305 16.43 -3.56 4.26
CA LEU A 305 15.59 -4.74 4.05
C LEU A 305 16.49 -5.91 3.65
N GLN A 306 16.41 -7.03 4.36
CA GLN A 306 17.15 -8.25 4.00
C GLN A 306 16.44 -8.96 2.84
N VAL A 307 17.21 -9.38 1.83
CA VAL A 307 16.68 -10.15 0.70
C VAL A 307 16.58 -11.62 1.10
N THR A 308 15.45 -12.23 0.79
CA THR A 308 15.14 -13.63 1.09
C THR A 308 15.01 -14.46 -0.18
N SER A 309 14.96 -15.78 -0.05
CA SER A 309 14.72 -16.68 -1.19
C SER A 309 13.31 -16.54 -1.78
N GLU A 310 12.33 -16.07 -1.01
CA GLU A 310 10.97 -15.83 -1.49
C GLU A 310 10.92 -14.69 -2.53
N ASP A 311 11.88 -13.76 -2.46
CA ASP A 311 12.01 -12.66 -3.40
C ASP A 311 12.52 -13.11 -4.79
N GLU A 312 12.99 -14.35 -4.94
CA GLU A 312 13.54 -14.88 -6.20
C GLU A 312 12.51 -14.87 -7.32
N ALA A 313 11.30 -15.38 -7.04
CA ALA A 313 10.23 -15.47 -8.03
C ALA A 313 9.81 -14.08 -8.51
N ALA A 314 9.61 -13.15 -7.57
CA ALA A 314 9.25 -11.77 -7.89
C ALA A 314 10.32 -11.06 -8.72
N ALA A 315 11.61 -11.24 -8.38
CA ALA A 315 12.72 -10.67 -9.13
C ALA A 315 12.87 -11.29 -10.53
N ALA A 316 12.63 -12.60 -10.67
CA ALA A 316 12.68 -13.31 -11.95
C ALA A 316 11.54 -12.89 -12.89
N ASP A 317 10.31 -12.78 -12.36
CA ASP A 317 9.14 -12.34 -13.11
C ASP A 317 9.29 -10.89 -13.62
N LEU A 318 9.79 -9.98 -12.75
CA LEU A 318 10.13 -8.62 -13.14
C LEU A 318 11.21 -8.58 -14.22
N PHE A 319 12.25 -9.42 -14.09
CA PHE A 319 13.30 -9.53 -15.11
C PHE A 319 12.74 -10.01 -16.46
N GLU A 320 11.92 -11.05 -16.49
CA GLU A 320 11.33 -11.55 -17.74
C GLU A 320 10.38 -10.51 -18.36
N THR A 321 9.62 -9.79 -17.53
CA THR A 321 8.74 -8.71 -18.00
C THR A 321 9.53 -7.55 -18.62
N LEU A 322 10.64 -7.15 -17.99
CA LEU A 322 11.43 -5.98 -18.40
C LEU A 322 12.50 -6.28 -19.45
N MET A 323 13.07 -7.49 -19.44
CA MET A 323 14.21 -7.90 -20.27
C MET A 323 13.94 -9.12 -21.15
N GLY A 324 12.77 -9.75 -21.02
CA GLY A 324 12.34 -10.83 -21.90
C GLY A 324 12.15 -10.36 -23.34
N GLY A 325 12.00 -11.33 -24.25
CA GLY A 325 11.88 -11.08 -25.69
C GLY A 325 10.58 -10.39 -26.10
N LEU A 326 9.59 -10.31 -25.20
CA LEU A 326 8.28 -9.75 -25.47
C LEU A 326 8.26 -8.25 -25.17
N VAL A 327 7.94 -7.46 -26.18
CA VAL A 327 7.87 -5.98 -26.08
C VAL A 327 6.60 -5.52 -25.36
N GLU A 328 5.50 -6.25 -25.53
CA GLU A 328 4.18 -5.85 -25.02
C GLU A 328 4.08 -5.83 -23.47
N PRO A 329 4.56 -6.85 -22.73
CA PRO A 329 4.57 -6.83 -21.26
C PRO A 329 5.41 -5.68 -20.70
N ARG A 330 6.55 -5.38 -21.34
CA ARG A 330 7.42 -4.25 -21.00
C ARG A 330 6.70 -2.91 -21.19
N LYS A 331 6.01 -2.75 -22.31
CA LYS A 331 5.25 -1.53 -22.63
C LYS A 331 4.11 -1.30 -21.64
N LEU A 332 3.33 -2.34 -21.33
CA LEU A 332 2.25 -2.28 -20.33
C LEU A 332 2.77 -1.95 -18.92
N PHE A 333 3.92 -2.50 -18.54
CA PHE A 333 4.56 -2.17 -17.27
C PHE A 333 4.96 -0.69 -17.21
N ILE A 334 5.60 -0.18 -18.27
CA ILE A 334 5.98 1.24 -18.37
C ILE A 334 4.73 2.13 -18.36
N GLU A 335 3.69 1.83 -19.14
CA GLU A 335 2.46 2.63 -19.18
C GLU A 335 1.70 2.62 -17.84
N LYS A 336 1.72 1.51 -17.11
CA LYS A 336 1.08 1.38 -15.79
C LYS A 336 1.81 2.18 -14.71
N HIS A 337 3.14 2.23 -14.76
CA HIS A 337 3.97 2.93 -13.78
C HIS A 337 4.40 4.34 -14.22
N ALA A 338 4.18 4.71 -15.49
CA ALA A 338 4.41 6.06 -16.01
C ALA A 338 3.66 7.17 -15.26
N PRO A 339 2.43 6.99 -14.73
CA PRO A 339 1.78 8.00 -13.89
C PRO A 339 2.53 8.28 -12.58
N GLU A 340 3.29 7.32 -12.05
CA GLU A 340 4.15 7.50 -10.88
C GLU A 340 5.37 8.39 -11.21
N VAL A 341 5.72 8.46 -12.51
CA VAL A 341 6.81 9.26 -13.10
C VAL A 341 6.33 10.64 -13.56
N GLN A 342 5.02 10.87 -13.75
CA GLN A 342 4.46 12.10 -14.33
C GLN A 342 4.62 13.39 -13.49
N ASN A 343 5.24 13.33 -12.31
CA ASN A 343 5.67 14.53 -11.59
C ASN A 343 7.19 14.76 -11.71
N LEU A 344 7.75 14.48 -12.89
CA LEU A 344 9.06 14.92 -13.35
C LEU A 344 8.80 15.94 -14.48
N ASP A 345 8.73 17.21 -14.09
CA ASP A 345 8.81 18.46 -14.89
C ASP A 345 7.74 19.49 -14.44
N ILE A 346 8.11 20.40 -13.52
CA ILE A 346 8.68 21.75 -13.75
C ILE A 346 9.37 22.20 -12.45
#